data_AF-A0A6N8ZBC2-F1
#
_entry.id   AF-A0A6N8ZBC2-F1
#
_cell.length_a   1.000
_cell.length_b   1.000
_cell.length_c   1.000
_cell.angle_alpha   90.00
_cell.angle_beta   90.00
_cell.angle_gamma   90.00
#
_symmetry.space_group_name_H-M   'P 1'
#
loop_
_entity.id
_entity.type
_entity.pdbx_description
1 polymer ?
#
loop_
_entity_poly.entity_id
_entity_poly.type
_entity_poly.pdbx_seq_one_letter_code
_entity_poly.pdbx_strand_id
1 'polypeptide(L)'
;MTDAAAQSATQVESAGTQSATRVEVTEQIEPAGAHGFNAVNRGVYIADNLSFLRSLNDECIDLVCIDPPFAKNDTFTGDRIRPPLSAEEREIERRLLAGWGVTNAREAEAAGIVWPDGELQGGYRDIWSWEGDIHEEWLTSIEEDYPAIHAMIEGTRLGHSDSHAAYLCYMAIRLLEIHRVLKPTGSLFLHCDATAGAYLYELLDIIFGADNHVNQIVWKRTSSHNDARRFGTITDYILFYAKTDRRTWNHVLVPHDPGYVSRNYRYEDERGRYRHHEIVLTAAMARPNLVYEYQGYTPQYGWRMERNRLEALDREGRLVWSETGRPYRKTYLPAGRNAPDLWDDINNLTGNARERTGYPTQKPVALAERIIAASTNPCDVVLDCFAGCAYAGVAAERLGRQWVACDFNPRAWTVFKRQFNKPSLALLRCNDETTGQQVLGNEPIATVHGPTELPMRTSPEVPTVPQGFELPERRFKVPASIIPERQMLEMLLELSGYMAWCCGYANRMPDGSIIRTTRNFHLDHIAPRSREGTSNEIQNRAPMCPYHNIRKNNRQIALSQYRQEIADAGEMMVNSVNDLINLDYALARAMEMYGQAYAARTAGD
;
A
#
# COMPACT_ATOMS: atom_id res chain seq x y z
N MET A 1 1.93 85.46 1.86
CA MET A 1 1.23 84.29 2.42
C MET A 1 2.22 83.15 2.39
N THR A 2 3.00 83.11 3.47
CA THR A 2 3.85 82.03 4.04
C THR A 2 4.16 80.84 3.12
N ASP A 3 5.39 80.71 2.61
CA ASP A 3 6.61 80.21 3.31
C ASP A 3 6.48 78.71 3.66
N ALA A 4 7.41 77.79 3.37
CA ALA A 4 8.79 77.86 2.89
C ALA A 4 9.31 76.46 2.49
N ALA A 5 10.35 76.47 1.65
CA ALA A 5 11.51 75.56 1.54
C ALA A 5 11.29 74.03 1.34
N ALA A 6 11.73 73.36 0.28
CA ALA A 6 13.03 73.31 -0.41
C ALA A 6 14.16 72.59 0.36
N GLN A 7 14.81 71.65 -0.37
CA GLN A 7 16.15 71.04 -0.16
C GLN A 7 16.21 69.90 0.87
N SER A 8 16.90 68.77 0.64
CA SER A 8 18.13 68.53 -0.13
C SER A 8 18.26 67.07 -0.61
N ALA A 9 18.81 66.90 -1.81
CA ALA A 9 19.42 65.66 -2.30
C ALA A 9 20.89 65.51 -1.81
N THR A 10 21.60 64.49 -2.31
CA THR A 10 23.04 64.11 -2.17
C THR A 10 23.43 63.31 -0.91
N GLN A 11 24.20 62.20 -0.92
CA GLN A 11 25.18 61.58 -1.84
C GLN A 11 25.32 60.06 -1.46
N VAL A 12 25.38 59.06 -2.35
CA VAL A 12 26.49 58.50 -3.17
C VAL A 12 27.45 57.52 -2.42
N GLU A 13 27.59 56.30 -3.00
CA GLU A 13 28.71 55.30 -2.92
C GLU A 13 28.95 54.54 -1.59
N SER A 14 29.44 53.30 -1.49
CA SER A 14 29.94 52.26 -2.41
C SER A 14 30.20 50.94 -1.63
N ALA A 15 30.33 49.82 -2.37
CA ALA A 15 31.19 48.65 -2.11
C ALA A 15 30.92 47.65 -0.94
N GLY A 16 30.94 46.35 -1.27
CA GLY A 16 31.66 45.35 -0.46
C GLY A 16 30.89 44.16 0.14
N THR A 17 30.61 43.16 -0.70
CA THR A 17 30.84 41.70 -0.53
C THR A 17 31.02 41.07 0.87
N GLN A 18 30.21 40.04 1.20
CA GLN A 18 30.64 38.69 1.66
C GLN A 18 29.40 37.79 1.87
N SER A 19 29.08 36.92 0.89
CA SER A 19 29.38 35.47 0.90
C SER A 19 28.36 34.61 1.68
N ALA A 20 27.21 34.36 1.06
CA ALA A 20 26.38 33.19 1.38
C ALA A 20 26.80 32.04 0.45
N THR A 21 27.30 30.96 1.05
CA THR A 21 27.78 29.76 0.37
C THR A 21 26.63 29.12 -0.42
N ARG A 22 26.67 29.27 -1.75
CA ARG A 22 25.76 28.61 -2.68
C ARG A 22 26.17 27.14 -2.77
N VAL A 23 25.36 26.25 -2.22
CA VAL A 23 25.40 24.84 -2.59
C VAL A 23 24.74 24.76 -3.96
N GLU A 24 25.55 24.64 -5.02
CA GLU A 24 25.05 24.34 -6.35
C GLU A 24 24.64 22.86 -6.38
N VAL A 25 23.34 22.61 -6.22
CA VAL A 25 22.72 21.37 -6.68
C VAL A 25 22.39 21.59 -8.16
N THR A 26 23.29 21.15 -9.03
CA THR A 26 22.98 20.96 -10.45
C THR A 26 22.20 19.65 -10.60
N GLU A 27 20.90 19.69 -10.29
CA GLU A 27 19.97 18.77 -10.93
C GLU A 27 19.37 19.50 -12.12
N GLN A 28 19.57 18.95 -13.31
CA GLN A 28 18.87 19.36 -14.51
C GLN A 28 17.37 19.17 -14.24
N ILE A 29 16.66 20.25 -13.96
CA ILE A 29 15.20 20.27 -13.97
C ILE A 29 14.81 20.05 -15.43
N GLU A 30 14.32 18.85 -15.76
CA GLU A 30 13.65 18.63 -17.04
C GLU A 30 12.50 19.63 -17.18
N PRO A 31 12.28 20.22 -18.38
CA PRO A 31 11.21 21.18 -18.57
C PRO A 31 9.87 20.52 -18.28
N ALA A 32 8.91 21.30 -17.77
CA ALA A 32 7.57 20.91 -17.32
C ALA A 32 6.64 20.33 -18.43
N GLY A 33 7.17 19.59 -19.41
CA GLY A 33 6.48 19.13 -20.62
C GLY A 33 6.59 17.63 -20.95
N ALA A 34 7.34 16.81 -20.21
CA ALA A 34 7.45 15.38 -20.52
C ALA A 34 6.35 14.49 -19.88
N HIS A 35 5.84 14.89 -18.71
CA HIS A 35 4.96 14.07 -17.85
C HIS A 35 3.66 14.78 -17.41
N GLY A 36 3.29 15.88 -18.07
CA GLY A 36 2.17 16.74 -17.66
C GLY A 36 0.83 15.99 -17.53
N PHE A 37 -0.05 16.49 -16.66
CA PHE A 37 -1.39 15.94 -16.49
C PHE A 37 -2.22 16.10 -17.77
N ASN A 38 -2.63 14.97 -18.36
CA ASN A 38 -3.26 14.90 -19.69
C ASN A 38 -4.77 14.62 -19.67
N ALA A 39 -5.37 14.47 -18.49
CA ALA A 39 -6.81 14.38 -18.35
C ALA A 39 -7.45 15.75 -18.09
N VAL A 40 -8.75 15.85 -18.33
CA VAL A 40 -9.51 17.06 -18.04
C VAL A 40 -9.67 17.18 -16.53
N ASN A 41 -9.26 18.30 -15.93
CA ASN A 41 -9.56 18.58 -14.53
C ASN A 41 -11.08 18.63 -14.33
N ARG A 42 -11.57 18.03 -13.24
CA ARG A 42 -12.99 17.71 -13.01
C ARG A 42 -13.59 16.83 -14.11
N GLY A 43 -12.75 15.99 -14.71
CA GLY A 43 -13.14 14.97 -15.67
C GLY A 43 -13.70 13.74 -14.95
N VAL A 44 -14.87 13.28 -15.40
CA VAL A 44 -15.47 12.01 -14.99
C VAL A 44 -15.51 11.10 -16.20
N TYR A 45 -14.73 10.04 -16.17
CA TYR A 45 -14.59 9.08 -17.26
C TYR A 45 -15.42 7.84 -16.95
N ILE A 46 -16.44 7.57 -17.76
CA ILE A 46 -17.24 6.36 -17.66
C ILE A 46 -16.61 5.31 -18.57
N ALA A 47 -15.65 4.57 -18.03
CA ALA A 47 -14.80 3.65 -18.77
C ALA A 47 -14.29 2.52 -17.87
N ASP A 48 -13.76 1.46 -18.48
CA ASP A 48 -12.89 0.53 -17.76
C ASP A 48 -11.68 1.30 -17.20
N ASN A 49 -11.44 1.13 -15.90
CA ASN A 49 -10.44 1.89 -15.18
C ASN A 49 -9.01 1.50 -15.58
N LEU A 50 -8.75 0.27 -16.03
CA LEU A 50 -7.42 -0.11 -16.53
C LEU A 50 -7.09 0.64 -17.83
N SER A 51 -8.04 0.67 -18.77
CA SER A 51 -7.92 1.41 -20.03
C SER A 51 -7.72 2.91 -19.79
N PHE A 52 -8.49 3.48 -18.85
CA PHE A 52 -8.32 4.86 -18.43
C PHE A 52 -6.95 5.12 -17.79
N LEU A 53 -6.51 4.28 -16.85
CA LEU A 53 -5.20 4.42 -16.22
C LEU A 53 -4.07 4.38 -17.27
N ARG A 54 -4.10 3.41 -18.20
CA ARG A 54 -3.12 3.28 -19.29
C ARG A 54 -3.04 4.49 -20.22
N SER A 55 -4.13 5.26 -20.30
CA SER A 55 -4.22 6.50 -21.10
C SER A 55 -3.66 7.74 -20.39
N LEU A 56 -3.47 7.68 -19.07
CA LEU A 56 -2.82 8.76 -18.32
C LEU A 56 -1.32 8.76 -18.54
N ASN A 57 -0.72 9.96 -18.50
CA ASN A 57 0.71 10.11 -18.50
C ASN A 57 1.36 9.52 -17.24
N ASP A 58 2.64 9.18 -17.36
CA ASP A 58 3.45 8.71 -16.24
C ASP A 58 3.67 9.87 -15.27
N GLU A 59 3.71 9.59 -13.97
CA GLU A 59 4.05 10.57 -12.94
C GLU A 59 3.23 11.87 -12.97
N CYS A 60 1.93 11.77 -13.30
CA CYS A 60 1.06 12.92 -13.44
C CYS A 60 0.08 13.13 -12.26
N ILE A 61 0.04 12.23 -11.28
CA ILE A 61 -0.92 12.22 -10.16
C ILE A 61 -0.21 12.39 -8.81
N ASP A 62 -0.73 13.26 -7.94
CA ASP A 62 -0.18 13.48 -6.59
C ASP A 62 -0.79 12.53 -5.54
N LEU A 63 -2.07 12.17 -5.69
CA LEU A 63 -2.75 11.28 -4.76
C LEU A 63 -3.74 10.38 -5.49
N VAL A 64 -3.68 9.08 -5.20
CA VAL A 64 -4.70 8.12 -5.59
C VAL A 64 -5.48 7.67 -4.35
N CYS A 65 -6.80 7.85 -4.36
CA CYS A 65 -7.68 7.39 -3.29
C CYS A 65 -8.73 6.48 -3.90
N ILE A 66 -8.74 5.20 -3.50
CA ILE A 66 -9.59 4.18 -4.12
C ILE A 66 -10.33 3.35 -3.07
N ASP A 67 -11.57 3.00 -3.40
CA ASP A 67 -12.42 2.06 -2.66
C ASP A 67 -12.78 0.91 -3.60
N PRO A 68 -11.80 0.03 -3.94
CA PRO A 68 -12.06 -1.07 -4.84
C PRO A 68 -13.06 -2.04 -4.21
N PRO A 69 -13.68 -2.90 -5.02
CA PRO A 69 -14.43 -4.05 -4.52
C PRO A 69 -13.60 -4.93 -3.58
N PHE A 70 -14.25 -5.67 -2.66
CA PHE A 70 -13.57 -6.39 -1.58
C PHE A 70 -13.56 -7.92 -1.75
N ALA A 71 -14.00 -8.44 -2.90
CA ALA A 71 -14.04 -9.87 -3.19
C ALA A 71 -14.83 -10.69 -2.15
N LYS A 72 -15.97 -10.16 -1.69
CA LYS A 72 -16.82 -10.80 -0.67
C LYS A 72 -17.59 -12.02 -1.16
N ASN A 73 -17.50 -12.33 -2.45
CA ASN A 73 -18.35 -13.30 -3.12
C ASN A 73 -19.85 -13.02 -2.94
N ASP A 74 -20.24 -11.74 -3.01
CA ASP A 74 -21.62 -11.30 -2.84
C ASP A 74 -22.11 -10.58 -4.11
N THR A 75 -23.43 -10.50 -4.26
CA THR A 75 -24.07 -9.68 -5.29
C THR A 75 -24.81 -8.53 -4.62
N PHE A 76 -24.22 -7.34 -4.71
CA PHE A 76 -24.81 -6.14 -4.13
C PHE A 76 -25.96 -5.64 -4.97
N THR A 77 -27.18 -6.10 -4.68
CA THR A 77 -28.39 -5.48 -5.23
C THR A 77 -28.49 -4.06 -4.69
N GLY A 78 -28.24 -3.08 -5.56
CA GLY A 78 -28.18 -1.69 -5.14
C GLY A 78 -29.51 -1.24 -4.54
N ASP A 79 -29.46 -0.60 -3.38
CA ASP A 79 -30.55 0.29 -2.98
C ASP A 79 -30.83 1.26 -4.14
N ARG A 80 -32.12 1.44 -4.46
CA ARG A 80 -32.55 2.38 -5.51
C ARG A 80 -31.91 3.74 -5.23
N ILE A 81 -31.21 4.33 -6.21
CA ILE A 81 -30.79 5.72 -6.09
C ILE A 81 -32.03 6.56 -5.82
N ARG A 82 -31.95 7.37 -4.76
CA ARG A 82 -33.02 8.29 -4.37
C ARG A 82 -32.54 9.73 -4.54
N PRO A 83 -33.27 10.56 -5.28
CA PRO A 83 -34.52 10.26 -6.01
C PRO A 83 -34.29 9.34 -7.24
N PRO A 84 -35.33 8.67 -7.78
CA PRO A 84 -35.20 7.87 -9.00
C PRO A 84 -34.63 8.66 -10.19
N LEU A 85 -34.21 7.95 -11.24
CA LEU A 85 -33.76 8.60 -12.47
C LEU A 85 -34.88 9.37 -13.17
N SER A 86 -34.55 10.56 -13.65
CA SER A 86 -35.33 11.30 -14.64
C SER A 86 -35.27 10.61 -16.01
N ALA A 87 -36.18 11.01 -16.92
CA ALA A 87 -36.17 10.49 -18.29
C ALA A 87 -34.87 10.85 -19.04
N GLU A 88 -34.33 12.06 -18.81
CA GLU A 88 -33.07 12.52 -19.38
C GLU A 88 -31.88 11.67 -18.87
N GLU A 89 -31.81 11.41 -17.57
CA GLU A 89 -30.75 10.58 -16.99
C GLU A 89 -30.78 9.15 -17.52
N ARG A 90 -31.97 8.56 -17.69
CA ARG A 90 -32.12 7.23 -18.30
C ARG A 90 -31.60 7.19 -19.73
N GLU A 91 -31.93 8.19 -20.54
CA GLU A 91 -31.50 8.24 -21.93
C GLU A 91 -29.97 8.39 -22.05
N ILE A 92 -29.35 9.18 -21.18
CA ILE A 92 -27.90 9.33 -21.15
C ILE A 92 -27.22 8.02 -20.70
N GLU A 93 -27.72 7.36 -19.65
CA GLU A 93 -27.18 6.06 -19.23
C GLU A 93 -27.30 5.02 -20.36
N ARG A 94 -28.41 4.98 -21.10
CA ARG A 94 -28.54 4.11 -22.29
C ARG A 94 -27.51 4.44 -23.37
N ARG A 95 -27.27 5.73 -23.64
CA ARG A 95 -26.27 6.15 -24.63
C ARG A 95 -24.85 5.72 -24.23
N LEU A 96 -24.52 5.82 -22.93
CA LEU A 96 -23.23 5.34 -22.41
C LEU A 96 -23.09 3.82 -22.57
N LEU A 97 -24.14 3.06 -22.21
CA LEU A 97 -24.19 1.61 -22.39
C LEU A 97 -24.09 1.18 -23.86
N ALA A 98 -24.78 1.89 -24.75
CA ALA A 98 -24.71 1.63 -26.19
C ALA A 98 -23.28 1.83 -26.73
N GLY A 99 -22.50 2.74 -26.14
CA GLY A 99 -21.07 2.89 -26.42
C GLY A 99 -20.22 1.66 -26.09
N TRP A 100 -20.70 0.79 -25.19
CA TRP A 100 -20.12 -0.52 -24.88
C TRP A 100 -20.76 -1.68 -25.67
N GLY A 101 -21.65 -1.38 -26.61
CA GLY A 101 -22.42 -2.40 -27.31
C GLY A 101 -23.53 -3.04 -26.45
N VAL A 102 -23.85 -2.47 -25.28
CA VAL A 102 -24.95 -2.91 -24.41
C VAL A 102 -26.21 -2.11 -24.73
N THR A 103 -27.16 -2.73 -25.42
CA THR A 103 -28.33 -2.07 -26.01
C THR A 103 -29.66 -2.46 -25.37
N ASN A 104 -29.66 -3.49 -24.52
CA ASN A 104 -30.86 -3.96 -23.84
C ASN A 104 -30.55 -4.56 -22.45
N ALA A 105 -31.60 -4.82 -21.68
CA ALA A 105 -31.49 -5.30 -20.30
C ALA A 105 -30.81 -6.68 -20.19
N ARG A 106 -30.97 -7.56 -21.19
CA ARG A 106 -30.37 -8.90 -21.17
C ARG A 106 -28.85 -8.83 -21.37
N GLU A 107 -28.40 -7.96 -22.29
CA GLU A 107 -26.97 -7.68 -22.48
C GLU A 107 -26.36 -7.02 -21.24
N ALA A 108 -27.10 -6.09 -20.62
CA ALA A 108 -26.66 -5.45 -19.38
C ALA A 108 -26.53 -6.47 -18.23
N GLU A 109 -27.51 -7.36 -18.06
CA GLU A 109 -27.45 -8.44 -17.08
C GLU A 109 -26.25 -9.36 -17.31
N ALA A 110 -25.98 -9.75 -18.56
CA ALA A 110 -24.81 -10.57 -18.91
C ALA A 110 -23.49 -9.86 -18.56
N ALA A 111 -23.42 -8.54 -18.77
CA ALA A 111 -22.29 -7.70 -18.40
C ALA A 111 -22.24 -7.35 -16.89
N GLY A 112 -23.23 -7.77 -16.09
CA GLY A 112 -23.31 -7.41 -14.67
C GLY A 112 -23.62 -5.93 -14.42
N ILE A 113 -24.27 -5.26 -15.37
CA ILE A 113 -24.61 -3.84 -15.32
C ILE A 113 -26.12 -3.65 -15.15
N VAL A 114 -26.51 -2.63 -14.40
CA VAL A 114 -27.93 -2.31 -14.16
C VAL A 114 -28.54 -1.58 -15.35
N TRP A 115 -29.61 -2.12 -15.93
CA TRP A 115 -30.35 -1.43 -17.00
C TRP A 115 -31.12 -0.20 -16.47
N PRO A 116 -31.13 0.95 -17.18
CA PRO A 116 -31.70 2.21 -16.66
C PRO A 116 -33.21 2.20 -16.37
N ASP A 117 -33.98 1.33 -17.04
CA ASP A 117 -35.45 1.29 -16.97
C ASP A 117 -36.03 0.28 -15.96
N GLY A 118 -35.21 -0.62 -15.42
CA GLY A 118 -35.68 -1.68 -14.53
C GLY A 118 -35.83 -1.21 -13.08
N GLU A 119 -36.90 -1.65 -12.40
CA GLU A 119 -36.81 -1.87 -10.95
C GLU A 119 -35.92 -3.11 -10.75
N LEU A 120 -34.71 -2.90 -10.22
CA LEU A 120 -33.60 -3.86 -10.14
C LEU A 120 -33.97 -5.36 -9.96
N GLN A 121 -33.48 -6.19 -10.90
CA GLN A 121 -32.84 -7.48 -10.63
C GLN A 121 -31.44 -7.43 -11.25
N GLY A 122 -30.40 -7.07 -10.49
CA GLY A 122 -29.03 -7.05 -11.00
C GLY A 122 -28.12 -6.19 -10.12
N GLY A 123 -27.40 -6.81 -9.19
CA GLY A 123 -26.43 -6.11 -8.35
C GLY A 123 -25.06 -5.97 -8.99
N TYR A 124 -24.16 -5.21 -8.34
CA TYR A 124 -22.73 -5.34 -8.63
C TYR A 124 -22.25 -6.71 -8.14
N ARG A 125 -21.60 -7.48 -9.02
CA ARG A 125 -20.98 -8.77 -8.65
C ARG A 125 -19.62 -8.49 -8.02
N ASP A 126 -19.46 -8.85 -6.75
CA ASP A 126 -18.19 -8.83 -6.02
C ASP A 126 -17.55 -10.24 -6.07
N ILE A 127 -17.46 -10.78 -7.29
CA ILE A 127 -16.93 -12.11 -7.66
C ILE A 127 -16.18 -11.95 -8.99
N TRP A 128 -15.02 -12.60 -9.11
CA TRP A 128 -14.21 -12.61 -10.34
C TRP A 128 -14.05 -14.04 -10.86
N SER A 129 -13.92 -14.16 -12.17
CA SER A 129 -13.70 -15.41 -12.89
C SER A 129 -12.58 -15.26 -13.92
N TRP A 130 -11.84 -16.35 -14.13
CA TRP A 130 -10.76 -16.39 -15.10
C TRP A 130 -11.26 -16.29 -16.54
N GLU A 131 -12.39 -16.90 -16.85
CA GLU A 131 -12.94 -16.95 -18.21
C GLU A 131 -13.67 -15.66 -18.62
N GLY A 132 -14.12 -14.86 -17.65
CA GLY A 132 -14.96 -13.69 -17.90
C GLY A 132 -14.33 -12.34 -17.57
N ASP A 133 -13.48 -12.27 -16.56
CA ASP A 133 -13.00 -10.99 -16.00
C ASP A 133 -11.49 -10.77 -16.18
N ILE A 134 -10.75 -11.83 -16.51
CA ILE A 134 -9.29 -11.81 -16.66
C ILE A 134 -8.92 -12.07 -18.10
N HIS A 135 -8.10 -11.17 -18.65
CA HIS A 135 -7.55 -11.34 -19.99
C HIS A 135 -6.22 -12.09 -19.92
N GLU A 136 -6.03 -13.06 -20.82
CA GLU A 136 -4.82 -13.88 -20.91
C GLU A 136 -3.55 -13.02 -21.01
N GLU A 137 -3.61 -11.94 -21.78
CA GLU A 137 -2.53 -10.96 -21.95
C GLU A 137 -2.08 -10.28 -20.64
N TRP A 138 -2.98 -10.12 -19.66
CA TRP A 138 -2.62 -9.56 -18.35
C TRP A 138 -1.81 -10.55 -17.55
N LEU A 139 -2.20 -11.83 -17.58
CA LEU A 139 -1.50 -12.88 -16.87
C LEU A 139 -0.12 -13.12 -17.49
N THR A 140 -0.02 -13.16 -18.81
CA THR A 140 1.27 -13.28 -19.51
C THR A 140 2.21 -12.15 -19.15
N SER A 141 1.76 -10.89 -19.18
CA SER A 141 2.61 -9.76 -18.77
C SER A 141 3.00 -9.83 -17.29
N ILE A 142 2.08 -10.22 -16.40
CA ILE A 142 2.39 -10.38 -14.98
C ILE A 142 3.42 -11.52 -14.77
N GLU A 143 3.31 -12.63 -15.48
CA GLU A 143 4.23 -13.75 -15.41
C GLU A 143 5.63 -13.37 -15.89
N GLU A 144 5.72 -12.68 -17.03
CA GLU A 144 6.99 -12.30 -17.66
C GLU A 144 7.70 -11.17 -16.92
N ASP A 145 6.96 -10.11 -16.57
CA ASP A 145 7.54 -8.87 -16.04
C ASP A 145 7.56 -8.85 -14.49
N TYR A 146 6.64 -9.58 -13.84
CA TYR A 146 6.41 -9.51 -12.39
C TYR A 146 6.23 -10.90 -11.74
N PRO A 147 7.24 -11.79 -11.82
CA PRO A 147 7.12 -13.20 -11.40
C PRO A 147 6.74 -13.37 -9.92
N ALA A 148 7.08 -12.42 -9.04
CA ALA A 148 6.66 -12.44 -7.64
C ALA A 148 5.14 -12.22 -7.48
N ILE A 149 4.56 -11.30 -8.27
CA ILE A 149 3.11 -11.07 -8.31
C ILE A 149 2.42 -12.32 -8.87
N HIS A 150 2.95 -12.89 -9.95
CA HIS A 150 2.43 -14.13 -10.52
C HIS A 150 2.41 -15.28 -9.50
N ALA A 151 3.53 -15.50 -8.79
CA ALA A 151 3.62 -16.53 -7.75
C ALA A 151 2.64 -16.30 -6.60
N MET A 152 2.41 -15.04 -6.21
CA MET A 152 1.40 -14.69 -5.19
C MET A 152 -0.03 -14.99 -5.66
N ILE A 153 -0.35 -14.68 -6.92
CA ILE A 153 -1.66 -14.98 -7.53
C ILE A 153 -1.89 -16.49 -7.57
N GLU A 154 -0.93 -17.26 -8.07
CA GLU A 154 -1.01 -18.72 -8.10
C GLU A 154 -1.09 -19.30 -6.68
N GLY A 155 -0.27 -18.81 -5.74
CA GLY A 155 -0.36 -19.20 -4.33
C GLY A 155 -1.74 -18.93 -3.72
N THR A 156 -2.38 -17.82 -4.08
CA THR A 156 -3.76 -17.48 -3.66
C THR A 156 -4.78 -18.40 -4.30
N ARG A 157 -4.58 -18.77 -5.57
CA ARG A 157 -5.45 -19.69 -6.31
C ARG A 157 -5.52 -21.05 -5.62
N LEU A 158 -4.34 -21.50 -5.20
CA LEU A 158 -4.08 -22.77 -4.52
C LEU A 158 -4.52 -22.77 -3.05
N GLY A 159 -4.25 -21.67 -2.33
CA GLY A 159 -4.44 -21.57 -0.88
C GLY A 159 -5.76 -20.93 -0.43
N HIS A 160 -6.44 -20.17 -1.30
CA HIS A 160 -7.68 -19.47 -0.97
C HIS A 160 -8.83 -19.84 -1.91
N SER A 161 -8.87 -19.29 -3.13
CA SER A 161 -9.87 -19.63 -4.15
C SER A 161 -9.53 -19.06 -5.53
N ASP A 162 -10.05 -19.69 -6.58
CA ASP A 162 -9.95 -19.19 -7.96
C ASP A 162 -10.49 -17.76 -8.10
N SER A 163 -11.65 -17.47 -7.52
CA SER A 163 -12.26 -16.13 -7.56
C SER A 163 -11.36 -15.06 -6.91
N HIS A 164 -10.72 -15.39 -5.78
CA HIS A 164 -9.85 -14.44 -5.10
C HIS A 164 -8.55 -14.23 -5.86
N ALA A 165 -7.98 -15.28 -6.47
CA ALA A 165 -6.82 -15.15 -7.33
C ALA A 165 -7.11 -14.33 -8.60
N ALA A 166 -8.26 -14.55 -9.24
CA ALA A 166 -8.72 -13.73 -10.35
C ALA A 166 -8.86 -12.26 -9.91
N TYR A 167 -9.45 -11.99 -8.74
CA TYR A 167 -9.50 -10.64 -8.17
C TYR A 167 -8.10 -10.03 -7.98
N LEU A 168 -7.12 -10.79 -7.48
CA LEU A 168 -5.76 -10.28 -7.33
C LEU A 168 -5.07 -10.01 -8.66
N CYS A 169 -5.31 -10.83 -9.69
CA CYS A 169 -4.84 -10.53 -11.05
C CYS A 169 -5.46 -9.22 -11.59
N TYR A 170 -6.79 -9.07 -11.42
CA TYR A 170 -7.53 -7.85 -11.76
C TYR A 170 -6.96 -6.62 -11.04
N MET A 171 -6.66 -6.73 -9.75
CA MET A 171 -6.11 -5.62 -8.95
C MET A 171 -4.63 -5.36 -9.27
N ALA A 172 -3.82 -6.39 -9.49
CA ALA A 172 -2.38 -6.26 -9.73
C ALA A 172 -2.09 -5.37 -10.94
N ILE A 173 -2.72 -5.65 -12.08
CA ILE A 173 -2.49 -4.87 -13.30
C ILE A 173 -2.90 -3.40 -13.14
N ARG A 174 -3.94 -3.13 -12.33
CA ARG A 174 -4.41 -1.76 -12.02
C ARG A 174 -3.48 -1.05 -11.04
N LEU A 175 -2.98 -1.76 -10.02
CA LEU A 175 -2.06 -1.23 -9.03
C LEU A 175 -0.69 -0.91 -9.65
N LEU A 176 -0.23 -1.69 -10.63
CA LEU A 176 0.96 -1.39 -11.43
C LEU A 176 0.80 -0.07 -12.19
N GLU A 177 -0.34 0.14 -12.85
CA GLU A 177 -0.62 1.41 -13.53
C GLU A 177 -0.80 2.59 -12.55
N ILE A 178 -1.43 2.36 -11.39
CA ILE A 178 -1.53 3.35 -10.31
C ILE A 178 -0.13 3.77 -9.84
N HIS A 179 0.77 2.82 -9.61
CA HIS A 179 2.15 3.10 -9.23
C HIS A 179 2.87 3.94 -10.31
N ARG A 180 2.64 3.65 -11.58
CA ARG A 180 3.19 4.42 -12.70
C ARG A 180 2.71 5.87 -12.73
N VAL A 181 1.41 6.11 -12.64
CA VAL A 181 0.84 7.46 -12.78
C VAL A 181 1.12 8.35 -11.58
N LEU A 182 1.45 7.78 -10.42
CA LEU A 182 1.84 8.55 -9.23
C LEU A 182 3.17 9.28 -9.48
N LYS A 183 3.27 10.53 -9.04
CA LYS A 183 4.54 11.26 -8.92
C LYS A 183 5.43 10.61 -7.85
N PRO A 184 6.76 10.84 -7.86
CA PRO A 184 7.65 10.40 -6.78
C PRO A 184 7.21 10.89 -5.38
N THR A 185 6.58 12.07 -5.30
CA THR A 185 6.00 12.64 -4.07
C THR A 185 4.61 12.09 -3.73
N GLY A 186 4.04 11.27 -4.61
CA GLY A 186 2.65 10.85 -4.56
C GLY A 186 2.37 9.69 -3.62
N SER A 187 1.10 9.53 -3.27
CA SER A 187 0.62 8.52 -2.30
C SER A 187 -0.62 7.78 -2.78
N LEU A 188 -0.78 6.55 -2.32
CA LEU A 188 -1.95 5.70 -2.50
C LEU A 188 -2.65 5.46 -1.16
N PHE A 189 -3.96 5.68 -1.12
CA PHE A 189 -4.85 5.26 -0.05
C PHE A 189 -5.85 4.25 -0.62
N LEU A 190 -5.70 2.99 -0.22
CA LEU A 190 -6.56 1.89 -0.64
C LEU A 190 -7.47 1.47 0.51
N HIS A 191 -8.78 1.60 0.34
CA HIS A 191 -9.75 1.05 1.29
C HIS A 191 -9.92 -0.46 1.08
N CYS A 192 -9.95 -1.22 2.16
CA CYS A 192 -10.22 -2.64 2.14
C CYS A 192 -10.81 -3.12 3.48
N ASP A 193 -11.29 -4.36 3.50
CA ASP A 193 -11.65 -5.02 4.75
C ASP A 193 -10.84 -6.30 4.96
N ALA A 194 -11.22 -7.09 5.95
CA ALA A 194 -10.50 -8.31 6.32
C ALA A 194 -10.54 -9.40 5.23
N THR A 195 -11.41 -9.33 4.22
CA THR A 195 -11.53 -10.36 3.19
C THR A 195 -10.36 -10.31 2.22
N ALA A 196 -10.08 -9.13 1.65
CA ALA A 196 -8.98 -8.95 0.69
C ALA A 196 -7.74 -8.26 1.28
N GLY A 197 -7.86 -7.66 2.47
CA GLY A 197 -6.86 -6.74 3.00
C GLY A 197 -5.46 -7.34 3.19
N ALA A 198 -5.34 -8.61 3.59
CA ALA A 198 -4.04 -9.26 3.74
C ALA A 198 -3.33 -9.47 2.39
N TYR A 199 -4.07 -9.91 1.37
CA TYR A 199 -3.55 -10.14 0.03
C TYR A 199 -3.21 -8.84 -0.70
N LEU A 200 -4.05 -7.82 -0.53
CA LEU A 200 -3.80 -6.48 -1.08
C LEU A 200 -2.58 -5.83 -0.42
N TYR A 201 -2.35 -6.07 0.88
CA TYR A 201 -1.14 -5.60 1.57
C TYR A 201 0.11 -6.22 0.96
N GLU A 202 0.14 -7.54 0.79
CA GLU A 202 1.28 -8.24 0.18
C GLU A 202 1.51 -7.78 -1.27
N LEU A 203 0.45 -7.65 -2.06
CA LEU A 203 0.52 -7.15 -3.43
C LEU A 203 1.09 -5.73 -3.49
N LEU A 204 0.67 -4.85 -2.58
CA LEU A 204 1.22 -3.50 -2.48
C LEU A 204 2.68 -3.49 -2.02
N ASP A 205 3.08 -4.37 -1.11
CA ASP A 205 4.48 -4.54 -0.70
C ASP A 205 5.37 -4.97 -1.88
N ILE A 206 4.87 -5.81 -2.79
CA ILE A 206 5.60 -6.21 -4.00
C ILE A 206 5.68 -5.04 -4.99
N ILE A 207 4.60 -4.29 -5.20
CA ILE A 207 4.52 -3.21 -6.22
C ILE A 207 5.24 -1.93 -5.76
N PHE A 208 4.96 -1.46 -4.55
CA PHE A 208 5.50 -0.22 -4.01
C PHE A 208 6.82 -0.44 -3.25
N GLY A 209 7.10 -1.67 -2.83
CA GLY A 209 8.18 -1.98 -1.90
C GLY A 209 7.74 -1.86 -0.44
N ALA A 210 8.06 -2.87 0.36
CA ALA A 210 7.66 -2.92 1.78
C ALA A 210 8.18 -1.75 2.63
N ASP A 211 9.27 -1.09 2.22
CA ASP A 211 9.81 0.09 2.93
C ASP A 211 8.99 1.36 2.66
N ASN A 212 8.14 1.35 1.62
CA ASN A 212 7.24 2.42 1.23
C ASN A 212 5.82 2.25 1.80
N HIS A 213 5.55 1.17 2.55
CA HIS A 213 4.39 1.09 3.41
C HIS A 213 4.51 2.15 4.51
N VAL A 214 3.54 3.07 4.56
CA VAL A 214 3.54 4.12 5.58
C VAL A 214 2.75 3.65 6.80
N ASN A 215 1.43 3.48 6.65
CA ASN A 215 0.54 3.09 7.73
C ASN A 215 -0.59 2.17 7.25
N GLN A 216 -1.05 1.29 8.13
CA GLN A 216 -2.39 0.73 8.07
C GLN A 216 -3.30 1.53 8.99
N ILE A 217 -4.24 2.27 8.41
CA ILE A 217 -5.22 3.07 9.16
C ILE A 217 -6.44 2.20 9.47
N VAL A 218 -6.87 2.18 10.72
CA VAL A 218 -8.07 1.47 11.17
C VAL A 218 -9.21 2.45 11.28
N TRP A 219 -10.23 2.32 10.44
CA TRP A 219 -11.41 3.16 10.47
C TRP A 219 -12.57 2.45 11.17
N LYS A 220 -13.01 2.98 12.31
CA LYS A 220 -14.19 2.48 13.03
C LYS A 220 -15.46 3.04 12.41
N ARG A 221 -16.04 2.28 11.47
CA ARG A 221 -17.24 2.68 10.72
C ARG A 221 -18.55 2.62 11.50
N THR A 222 -18.65 1.78 12.54
CA THR A 222 -19.85 1.68 13.37
C THR A 222 -19.52 1.44 14.85
N SER A 223 -20.49 1.64 15.74
CA SER A 223 -20.29 1.50 17.18
C SER A 223 -20.47 0.07 17.68
N SER A 224 -21.37 -0.70 17.06
CA SER A 224 -21.65 -2.09 17.44
C SER A 224 -22.14 -2.90 16.24
N HIS A 225 -21.81 -4.19 16.26
CA HIS A 225 -22.35 -5.18 15.35
C HIS A 225 -22.56 -6.50 16.12
N ASN A 226 -23.75 -7.07 16.04
CA ASN A 226 -24.13 -8.24 16.83
C ASN A 226 -23.88 -9.52 16.02
N ASP A 227 -22.60 -9.86 15.83
CA ASP A 227 -22.21 -11.13 15.23
C ASP A 227 -22.34 -12.27 16.26
N ALA A 228 -23.22 -13.24 16.00
CA ALA A 228 -23.57 -14.26 17.00
C ALA A 228 -22.45 -15.26 17.35
N ARG A 229 -21.45 -15.44 16.46
CA ARG A 229 -20.40 -16.47 16.58
C ARG A 229 -18.98 -15.91 16.62
N ARG A 230 -18.81 -14.59 16.63
CA ARG A 230 -17.51 -13.91 16.53
C ARG A 230 -17.60 -12.49 17.09
N PHE A 231 -16.47 -11.81 17.22
CA PHE A 231 -16.48 -10.39 17.57
C PHE A 231 -17.12 -9.56 16.45
N GLY A 232 -17.94 -8.58 16.86
CA GLY A 232 -18.61 -7.66 15.95
C GLY A 232 -17.63 -6.93 15.03
N THR A 233 -17.73 -7.12 13.71
CA THR A 233 -16.86 -6.38 12.78
C THR A 233 -17.39 -4.96 12.62
N ILE A 234 -16.68 -4.01 13.24
CA ILE A 234 -17.04 -2.59 13.24
C ILE A 234 -16.02 -1.69 12.56
N THR A 235 -14.93 -2.27 12.04
CA THR A 235 -13.79 -1.56 11.47
C THR A 235 -13.49 -2.04 10.05
N ASP A 236 -13.03 -1.12 9.22
CA ASP A 236 -12.39 -1.38 7.92
C ASP A 236 -10.95 -0.83 7.95
N TYR A 237 -10.14 -1.20 6.97
CA TYR A 237 -8.74 -0.77 6.86
C TYR A 237 -8.56 0.20 5.69
N ILE A 238 -7.59 1.10 5.82
CA ILE A 238 -7.10 1.95 4.74
C ILE A 238 -5.58 1.77 4.70
N LEU A 239 -5.09 1.16 3.62
CA LEU A 239 -3.66 0.96 3.40
C LEU A 239 -3.08 2.23 2.80
N PHE A 240 -2.07 2.80 3.46
CA PHE A 240 -1.38 3.99 3.02
C PHE A 240 0.05 3.63 2.56
N TYR A 241 0.26 3.73 1.25
CA TYR A 241 1.57 3.59 0.61
C TYR A 241 2.00 4.90 -0.03
N ALA A 242 3.30 5.13 -0.06
CA ALA A 242 3.90 6.20 -0.84
C ALA A 242 4.63 5.62 -2.06
N LYS A 243 4.75 6.38 -3.15
CA LYS A 243 5.60 5.93 -4.27
C LYS A 243 7.08 5.87 -3.86
N THR A 244 7.53 6.85 -3.06
CA THR A 244 8.90 6.93 -2.53
C THR A 244 8.91 7.52 -1.12
N ASP A 245 10.09 7.59 -0.50
CA ASP A 245 10.30 8.27 0.78
C ASP A 245 10.12 9.81 0.71
N ARG A 246 10.04 10.39 -0.50
CA ARG A 246 9.85 11.83 -0.75
C ARG A 246 8.40 12.30 -0.67
N ARG A 247 7.49 11.48 -0.14
CA ARG A 247 6.04 11.75 -0.15
C ARG A 247 5.66 13.10 0.44
N THR A 248 4.61 13.71 -0.11
CA THR A 248 3.96 14.87 0.51
C THR A 248 3.30 14.43 1.83
N TRP A 249 3.58 15.17 2.92
CA TRP A 249 2.94 14.93 4.21
C TRP A 249 2.68 16.24 4.97
N ASN A 250 1.41 16.48 5.29
CA ASN A 250 0.91 17.61 6.04
C ASN A 250 0.30 17.13 7.36
N HIS A 251 0.63 17.79 8.46
CA HIS A 251 0.10 17.44 9.78
C HIS A 251 -1.40 17.77 9.87
N VAL A 252 -2.25 16.75 9.85
CA VAL A 252 -3.68 16.90 10.13
C VAL A 252 -3.93 16.86 11.63
N LEU A 253 -4.50 17.95 12.15
CA LEU A 253 -4.87 18.04 13.56
C LEU A 253 -6.31 17.57 13.77
N VAL A 254 -6.51 16.75 14.79
CA VAL A 254 -7.82 16.34 15.30
C VAL A 254 -8.03 16.90 16.71
N PRO A 255 -9.30 17.09 17.14
CA PRO A 255 -9.60 17.52 18.49
C PRO A 255 -8.98 16.61 19.55
N HIS A 256 -8.67 17.20 20.70
CA HIS A 256 -8.28 16.43 21.88
C HIS A 256 -9.49 15.71 22.49
N ASP A 257 -9.26 14.54 23.06
CA ASP A 257 -10.25 13.88 23.91
C ASP A 257 -10.58 14.77 25.12
N PRO A 258 -11.86 15.14 25.35
CA PRO A 258 -12.23 15.99 26.48
C PRO A 258 -11.82 15.41 27.84
N GLY A 259 -11.87 14.08 27.99
CA GLY A 259 -11.44 13.38 29.21
C GLY A 259 -9.93 13.46 29.46
N TYR A 260 -9.12 13.46 28.40
CA TYR A 260 -7.68 13.67 28.45
C TYR A 260 -7.35 15.11 28.82
N VAL A 261 -8.04 16.08 28.21
CA VAL A 261 -7.85 17.51 28.51
C VAL A 261 -8.14 17.79 29.98
N SER A 262 -9.29 17.36 30.49
CA SER A 262 -9.68 17.60 31.89
C SER A 262 -8.74 16.95 32.90
N ARG A 263 -8.23 15.74 32.62
CA ARG A 263 -7.29 15.03 33.51
C ARG A 263 -5.88 15.61 33.52
N ASN A 264 -5.38 16.05 32.36
CA ASN A 264 -3.98 16.42 32.21
C ASN A 264 -3.76 17.94 32.28
N TYR A 265 -4.61 18.73 31.63
CA TYR A 265 -4.48 20.18 31.52
C TYR A 265 -5.39 20.88 32.54
N ARG A 266 -5.04 20.71 33.82
CA ARG A 266 -5.85 21.09 34.99
C ARG A 266 -5.67 22.54 35.45
N TYR A 267 -4.66 23.22 34.92
CA TYR A 267 -4.32 24.59 35.29
C TYR A 267 -4.63 25.53 34.13
N GLU A 268 -4.86 26.81 34.42
CA GLU A 268 -5.23 27.82 33.44
C GLU A 268 -4.63 29.17 33.84
N ASP A 269 -4.06 29.87 32.87
CA ASP A 269 -3.62 31.27 33.01
C ASP A 269 -4.02 32.06 31.75
N GLU A 270 -3.56 33.30 31.61
CA GLU A 270 -3.90 34.19 30.48
C GLU A 270 -3.54 33.62 29.09
N ARG A 271 -2.63 32.63 29.02
CA ARG A 271 -2.26 31.94 27.77
C ARG A 271 -3.10 30.69 27.50
N GLY A 272 -4.00 30.34 28.41
CA GLY A 272 -4.91 29.20 28.31
C GLY A 272 -4.52 28.02 29.20
N ARG A 273 -5.13 26.87 28.93
CA ARG A 273 -4.95 25.67 29.75
C ARG A 273 -3.56 25.07 29.62
N TYR A 274 -2.98 24.64 30.73
CA TYR A 274 -1.67 24.00 30.77
C TYR A 274 -1.60 22.84 31.76
N ARG A 275 -0.54 22.06 31.61
CA ARG A 275 -0.14 21.00 32.54
C ARG A 275 1.27 21.25 33.07
N HIS A 276 1.54 20.73 34.26
CA HIS A 276 2.89 20.64 34.79
C HIS A 276 3.62 19.49 34.10
N HIS A 277 4.82 19.78 33.59
CA HIS A 277 5.72 18.78 33.02
C HIS A 277 7.00 18.73 33.84
N GLU A 278 7.44 17.51 34.17
CA GLU A 278 8.68 17.29 34.91
C GLU A 278 9.87 17.93 34.19
N ILE A 279 10.70 18.66 34.95
CA ILE A 279 11.95 19.27 34.46
C ILE A 279 13.19 18.83 35.22
N VAL A 280 13.03 17.90 36.16
CA VAL A 280 14.12 17.23 36.86
C VAL A 280 14.33 15.83 36.25
N LEU A 281 15.58 15.41 36.16
CA LEU A 281 15.96 14.08 35.69
C LEU A 281 15.78 13.04 36.79
N THR A 282 15.52 11.80 36.40
CA THR A 282 15.54 10.63 37.29
C THR A 282 16.94 10.00 37.28
N ALA A 283 17.21 9.10 38.24
CA ALA A 283 18.49 8.39 38.32
C ALA A 283 18.89 7.70 37.00
N ALA A 284 17.93 7.11 36.29
CA ALA A 284 18.15 6.43 35.01
C ALA A 284 18.57 7.37 33.87
N MET A 285 18.33 8.68 34.02
CA MET A 285 18.63 9.70 33.02
C MET A 285 19.66 10.72 33.52
N ALA A 286 20.40 10.38 34.58
CA ALA A 286 21.28 11.33 35.26
C ALA A 286 22.32 11.91 34.29
N ARG A 287 22.45 13.24 34.31
CA ARG A 287 23.41 13.97 33.49
C ARG A 287 24.21 14.92 34.38
N PRO A 288 25.44 14.55 34.79
CA PRO A 288 26.24 15.35 35.72
C PRO A 288 26.46 16.80 35.26
N ASN A 289 26.59 17.02 33.95
CA ASN A 289 26.73 18.35 33.35
C ASN A 289 25.47 19.24 33.49
N LEU A 290 24.31 18.67 33.82
CA LEU A 290 23.06 19.40 34.06
C LEU A 290 22.72 19.52 35.55
N VAL A 291 23.65 19.16 36.45
CA VAL A 291 23.51 19.42 37.88
C VAL A 291 24.05 20.81 38.18
N TYR A 292 23.14 21.77 38.34
CA TYR A 292 23.49 23.13 38.71
C TYR A 292 22.39 23.74 39.58
N GLU A 293 22.79 24.68 40.42
CA GLU A 293 21.88 25.40 41.32
C GLU A 293 21.09 26.48 40.54
N TYR A 294 19.78 26.54 40.77
CA TYR A 294 18.90 27.59 40.28
C TYR A 294 17.83 27.94 41.31
N GLN A 295 17.75 29.21 41.71
CA GLN A 295 16.77 29.73 42.68
C GLN A 295 16.69 28.94 44.01
N GLY A 296 17.84 28.54 44.54
CA GLY A 296 17.98 27.77 45.78
C GLY A 296 17.76 26.26 45.64
N TYR A 297 17.56 25.74 44.43
CA TYR A 297 17.29 24.33 44.18
C TYR A 297 18.34 23.69 43.27
N THR A 298 18.85 22.53 43.68
CA THR A 298 19.78 21.72 42.90
C THR A 298 19.24 20.29 42.79
N PRO A 299 18.78 19.85 41.60
CA PRO A 299 18.30 18.49 41.42
C PRO A 299 19.44 17.47 41.53
N GLN A 300 19.24 16.41 42.29
CA GLN A 300 20.23 15.35 42.52
C GLN A 300 20.79 14.73 41.23
N TYR A 301 19.93 14.54 40.22
CA TYR A 301 20.29 13.89 38.94
C TYR A 301 20.39 14.88 37.77
N GLY A 302 20.23 16.16 38.04
CA GLY A 302 20.30 17.24 37.05
C GLY A 302 18.94 17.69 36.52
N TRP A 303 18.96 18.84 35.87
CA TRP A 303 17.84 19.40 35.13
C TRP A 303 17.69 18.70 33.77
N ARG A 304 16.48 18.71 33.19
CA ARG A 304 16.24 18.19 31.83
C ARG A 304 16.80 19.07 30.71
N MET A 305 17.38 20.21 31.04
CA MET A 305 17.88 21.21 30.10
C MET A 305 19.05 21.99 30.69
N GLU A 306 19.72 22.76 29.85
CA GLU A 306 20.80 23.67 30.25
C GLU A 306 20.27 24.94 30.94
N ARG A 307 21.15 25.60 31.70
CA ARG A 307 20.83 26.80 32.51
C ARG A 307 20.17 27.90 31.69
N ASN A 308 20.74 28.26 30.55
CA ASN A 308 20.22 29.27 29.63
C ASN A 308 18.76 28.99 29.21
N ARG A 309 18.39 27.73 28.98
CA ARG A 309 17.05 27.32 28.58
C ARG A 309 16.08 27.33 29.77
N LEU A 310 16.55 26.98 30.96
CA LEU A 310 15.77 27.10 32.20
C LEU A 310 15.46 28.58 32.52
N GLU A 311 16.47 29.44 32.43
CA GLU A 311 16.34 30.90 32.60
C GLU A 311 15.39 31.51 31.56
N ALA A 312 15.44 31.05 30.32
CA ALA A 312 14.50 31.48 29.28
C ALA A 312 13.06 31.08 29.62
N LEU A 313 12.82 29.85 30.06
CA LEU A 313 11.49 29.41 30.50
C LEU A 313 10.97 30.22 31.67
N ASP A 314 11.83 30.54 32.63
CA ASP A 314 11.47 31.35 33.78
C ASP A 314 11.11 32.78 33.37
N ARG A 315 11.93 33.40 32.53
CA ARG A 315 11.64 34.71 31.93
C ARG A 315 10.32 34.72 31.14
N GLU A 316 9.99 33.62 30.48
CA GLU A 316 8.72 33.43 29.77
C GLU A 316 7.52 33.18 30.72
N GLY A 317 7.72 33.07 32.03
CA GLY A 317 6.68 32.75 33.01
C GLY A 317 6.20 31.28 32.93
N ARG A 318 7.06 30.39 32.42
CA ARG A 318 6.77 28.97 32.18
C ARG A 318 7.43 28.04 33.18
N LEU A 319 8.29 28.54 34.07
CA LEU A 319 8.73 27.81 35.26
C LEU A 319 7.68 27.99 36.36
N VAL A 320 7.33 26.90 37.05
CA VAL A 320 6.40 26.94 38.18
C VAL A 320 6.91 26.05 39.30
N TRP A 321 6.81 26.54 40.53
CA TRP A 321 7.14 25.82 41.74
C TRP A 321 5.85 25.34 42.41
N SER A 322 5.78 24.07 42.81
CA SER A 322 4.68 23.59 43.65
C SER A 322 4.80 24.14 45.08
N GLU A 323 3.72 24.02 45.86
CA GLU A 323 3.73 24.34 47.30
C GLU A 323 4.80 23.57 48.08
N THR A 324 5.16 22.38 47.61
CA THR A 324 6.22 21.53 48.17
C THR A 324 7.62 21.86 47.66
N GLY A 325 7.78 22.94 46.90
CA GLY A 325 9.07 23.38 46.35
C GLY A 325 9.59 22.54 45.18
N ARG A 326 8.73 21.76 44.51
CA ARG A 326 9.14 21.00 43.31
C ARG A 326 8.98 21.86 42.04
N PRO A 327 10.00 21.91 41.16
CA PRO A 327 9.93 22.69 39.94
C PRO A 327 9.29 21.92 38.78
N TYR A 328 8.48 22.61 37.99
CA TYR A 328 7.83 22.11 36.78
C TYR A 328 7.88 23.14 35.66
N ARG A 329 7.71 22.68 34.42
CA ARG A 329 7.45 23.55 33.27
C ARG A 329 5.97 23.54 32.91
N LYS A 330 5.39 24.73 32.68
CA LYS A 330 4.09 24.89 32.04
C LYS A 330 4.14 24.44 30.58
N THR A 331 3.34 23.42 30.25
CA THR A 331 3.12 22.97 28.87
C THR A 331 1.65 23.22 28.52
N TYR A 332 1.41 24.18 27.64
CA TYR A 332 0.09 24.60 27.22
C TYR A 332 -0.56 23.58 26.28
N LEU A 333 -1.89 23.50 26.34
CA LEU A 333 -2.70 22.65 25.48
C LEU A 333 -2.54 23.11 24.03
N PRO A 334 -2.03 22.26 23.12
CA PRO A 334 -1.99 22.63 21.71
C PRO A 334 -3.41 22.72 21.13
N ALA A 335 -3.54 23.38 19.97
CA ALA A 335 -4.84 23.57 19.30
C ALA A 335 -5.51 22.24 18.91
N GLY A 336 -4.72 21.19 18.71
CA GLY A 336 -5.16 19.83 18.44
C GLY A 336 -4.01 18.85 18.58
N ARG A 337 -4.30 17.57 18.36
CA ARG A 337 -3.29 16.51 18.27
C ARG A 337 -3.18 16.03 16.83
N ASN A 338 -2.01 15.50 16.45
CA ASN A 338 -1.90 14.80 15.17
C ASN A 338 -2.91 13.64 15.10
N ALA A 339 -3.54 13.48 13.94
CA ALA A 339 -4.42 12.35 13.67
C ALA A 339 -3.64 11.03 13.87
N PRO A 340 -4.10 10.12 14.74
CA PRO A 340 -3.51 8.79 14.85
C PRO A 340 -3.91 7.91 13.65
N ASP A 341 -3.42 6.68 13.61
CA ASP A 341 -3.82 5.63 12.67
C ASP A 341 -5.15 4.95 13.03
N LEU A 342 -5.69 5.17 14.23
CA LEU A 342 -7.05 4.77 14.61
C LEU A 342 -8.03 5.93 14.43
N TRP A 343 -8.93 5.82 13.45
CA TRP A 343 -9.97 6.82 13.18
C TRP A 343 -11.32 6.36 13.72
N ASP A 344 -11.68 6.89 14.89
CA ASP A 344 -12.93 6.61 15.58
C ASP A 344 -13.88 7.83 15.66
N ASP A 345 -13.49 8.94 15.04
CA ASP A 345 -14.20 10.22 15.04
C ASP A 345 -14.97 10.49 13.74
N ILE A 346 -14.76 9.67 12.71
CA ILE A 346 -15.49 9.73 11.44
C ILE A 346 -16.45 8.53 11.40
N ASN A 347 -17.76 8.76 11.52
CA ASN A 347 -18.76 7.69 11.46
C ASN A 347 -19.18 7.38 10.03
N ASN A 348 -19.63 6.15 9.78
CA ASN A 348 -20.29 5.82 8.52
C ASN A 348 -21.61 6.60 8.34
N LEU A 349 -22.05 6.73 7.09
CA LEU A 349 -23.26 7.47 6.77
C LEU A 349 -24.53 6.73 7.17
N THR A 350 -25.39 7.43 7.89
CA THR A 350 -26.77 7.00 8.12
C THR A 350 -27.62 7.27 6.89
N GLY A 351 -28.77 6.56 6.76
CA GLY A 351 -29.66 6.73 5.60
C GLY A 351 -30.21 8.16 5.41
N ASN A 352 -30.26 8.96 6.48
CA ASN A 352 -30.76 10.34 6.46
C ASN A 352 -29.64 11.40 6.36
N ALA A 353 -28.39 10.99 6.15
CA ALA A 353 -27.27 11.92 6.04
C ALA A 353 -27.46 12.86 4.83
N ARG A 354 -27.25 14.17 5.02
CA ARG A 354 -27.41 15.18 3.96
C ARG A 354 -26.50 14.97 2.76
N GLU A 355 -25.35 14.33 2.96
CA GLU A 355 -24.40 14.02 1.89
C GLU A 355 -24.72 12.73 1.14
N ARG A 356 -25.73 11.96 1.56
CA ARG A 356 -26.11 10.70 0.91
C ARG A 356 -26.61 10.95 -0.51
N THR A 357 -26.11 10.15 -1.44
CA THR A 357 -26.41 10.22 -2.89
C THR A 357 -27.40 9.16 -3.34
N GLY A 358 -27.58 8.12 -2.51
CA GLY A 358 -28.28 6.89 -2.88
C GLY A 358 -27.35 5.78 -3.38
N TYR A 359 -26.04 6.02 -3.49
CA TYR A 359 -25.07 4.95 -3.80
C TYR A 359 -24.91 4.00 -2.59
N PRO A 360 -24.98 2.67 -2.75
CA PRO A 360 -25.08 1.71 -1.63
C PRO A 360 -23.91 1.76 -0.64
N THR A 361 -22.68 1.80 -1.15
CA THR A 361 -21.43 1.72 -0.38
C THR A 361 -20.77 3.08 -0.15
N GLN A 362 -21.54 4.18 -0.21
CA GLN A 362 -21.00 5.53 -0.11
C GLN A 362 -20.21 5.75 1.19
N LYS A 363 -18.95 6.16 1.04
CA LYS A 363 -18.06 6.59 2.13
C LYS A 363 -18.32 8.06 2.53
N PRO A 364 -18.06 8.45 3.80
CA PRO A 364 -18.20 9.84 4.23
C PRO A 364 -17.17 10.76 3.58
N VAL A 365 -17.58 11.97 3.19
CA VAL A 365 -16.64 12.94 2.56
C VAL A 365 -15.50 13.32 3.49
N ALA A 366 -15.77 13.41 4.80
CA ALA A 366 -14.77 13.73 5.84
C ALA A 366 -13.57 12.74 5.85
N LEU A 367 -13.78 11.50 5.39
CA LEU A 367 -12.73 10.49 5.29
C LEU A 367 -11.70 10.88 4.22
N ALA A 368 -12.18 11.21 3.02
CA ALA A 368 -11.35 11.71 1.93
C ALA A 368 -10.75 13.08 2.26
N GLU A 369 -11.49 13.98 2.93
CA GLU A 369 -10.95 15.30 3.32
C GLU A 369 -9.70 15.16 4.19
N ARG A 370 -9.69 14.22 5.14
CA ARG A 370 -8.53 13.92 5.99
C ARG A 370 -7.36 13.38 5.16
N ILE A 371 -7.62 12.42 4.26
CA ILE A 371 -6.61 11.80 3.40
C ILE A 371 -5.96 12.85 2.48
N ILE A 372 -6.78 13.63 1.78
CA ILE A 372 -6.35 14.64 0.81
C ILE A 372 -5.58 15.75 1.52
N ALA A 373 -6.09 16.26 2.67
CA ALA A 373 -5.39 17.28 3.43
C ALA A 373 -4.00 16.82 3.90
N ALA A 374 -3.84 15.54 4.27
CA ALA A 374 -2.57 14.98 4.70
C ALA A 374 -1.55 14.80 3.56
N SER A 375 -2.02 14.41 2.37
CA SER A 375 -1.12 13.86 1.34
C SER A 375 -1.04 14.70 0.05
N THR A 376 -1.64 15.88 0.05
CA THR A 376 -1.59 16.83 -1.07
C THR A 376 -1.48 18.27 -0.60
N ASN A 377 -0.98 19.13 -1.47
CA ASN A 377 -1.04 20.58 -1.38
C ASN A 377 -2.21 21.12 -2.23
N PRO A 378 -2.61 22.39 -2.05
CA PRO A 378 -3.54 23.03 -2.98
C PRO A 378 -3.03 22.91 -4.43
N CYS A 379 -3.96 22.71 -5.36
CA CYS A 379 -3.70 22.50 -6.80
C CYS A 379 -3.12 21.14 -7.23
N ASP A 380 -2.68 20.29 -6.30
CA ASP A 380 -2.30 18.91 -6.60
C ASP A 380 -3.46 18.13 -7.22
N VAL A 381 -3.13 17.06 -7.97
CA VAL A 381 -4.10 16.23 -8.70
C VAL A 381 -4.46 14.99 -7.88
N VAL A 382 -5.76 14.84 -7.59
CA VAL A 382 -6.34 13.67 -6.93
C VAL A 382 -7.05 12.78 -7.96
N LEU A 383 -6.69 11.49 -7.98
CA LEU A 383 -7.34 10.48 -8.80
C LEU A 383 -8.15 9.50 -7.94
N ASP A 384 -9.38 9.22 -8.37
CA ASP A 384 -10.17 8.08 -7.92
C ASP A 384 -10.63 7.27 -9.13
N CYS A 385 -10.04 6.09 -9.34
CA CYS A 385 -10.37 5.20 -10.46
C CYS A 385 -11.37 4.07 -10.09
N PHE A 386 -12.01 4.19 -8.92
CA PHE A 386 -13.11 3.36 -8.43
C PHE A 386 -14.22 4.27 -7.87
N ALA A 387 -14.55 5.29 -8.65
CA ALA A 387 -15.03 6.54 -8.08
C ALA A 387 -16.45 6.50 -7.52
N GLY A 388 -17.28 5.54 -7.95
CA GLY A 388 -18.61 5.23 -7.43
C GLY A 388 -19.44 6.44 -7.06
N CYS A 389 -19.43 6.78 -5.77
CA CYS A 389 -20.23 7.86 -5.16
C CYS A 389 -19.60 9.27 -5.21
N ALA A 390 -18.43 9.42 -5.83
CA ALA A 390 -17.69 10.66 -5.99
C ALA A 390 -17.15 11.31 -4.70
N TYR A 391 -17.08 10.59 -3.58
CA TYR A 391 -16.73 11.21 -2.28
C TYR A 391 -15.31 11.83 -2.29
N ALA A 392 -14.34 11.19 -2.95
CA ALA A 392 -12.98 11.71 -3.07
C ALA A 392 -12.92 12.99 -3.93
N GLY A 393 -13.57 13.00 -5.09
CA GLY A 393 -13.65 14.19 -5.95
C GLY A 393 -14.35 15.37 -5.26
N VAL A 394 -15.42 15.12 -4.51
CA VAL A 394 -16.11 16.14 -3.71
C VAL A 394 -15.18 16.73 -2.63
N ALA A 395 -14.42 15.89 -1.94
CA ALA A 395 -13.44 16.33 -0.95
C ALA A 395 -12.29 17.13 -1.59
N ALA A 396 -11.78 16.67 -2.74
CA ALA A 396 -10.72 17.35 -3.50
C ALA A 396 -11.15 18.75 -3.92
N GLU A 397 -12.36 18.89 -4.47
CA GLU A 397 -12.94 20.17 -4.88
C GLU A 397 -13.03 21.14 -3.68
N ARG A 398 -13.58 20.69 -2.55
CA ARG A 398 -13.70 21.51 -1.32
C ARG A 398 -12.36 21.98 -0.77
N LEU A 399 -11.32 21.18 -0.94
CA LEU A 399 -9.97 21.49 -0.50
C LEU A 399 -9.17 22.26 -1.56
N GLY A 400 -9.74 22.57 -2.72
CA GLY A 400 -9.06 23.30 -3.78
C GLY A 400 -7.93 22.50 -4.45
N ARG A 401 -8.17 21.20 -4.68
CA ARG A 401 -7.30 20.31 -5.47
C ARG A 401 -7.90 20.14 -6.87
N GLN A 402 -7.03 19.85 -7.84
CA GLN A 402 -7.47 19.29 -9.10
C GLN A 402 -7.90 17.84 -8.86
N TRP A 403 -8.86 17.36 -9.65
CA TRP A 403 -9.27 15.96 -9.53
C TRP A 403 -9.75 15.38 -10.84
N VAL A 404 -9.64 14.05 -10.94
CA VAL A 404 -10.18 13.25 -12.02
C VAL A 404 -10.73 11.95 -11.45
N ALA A 405 -11.84 11.50 -12.01
CA ALA A 405 -12.54 10.31 -11.56
C ALA A 405 -12.79 9.35 -12.73
N CYS A 406 -12.69 8.06 -12.48
CA CYS A 406 -13.09 7.02 -13.43
C CYS A 406 -13.94 5.96 -12.72
N ASP A 407 -15.00 5.51 -13.39
CA ASP A 407 -15.81 4.38 -12.93
C ASP A 407 -16.45 3.66 -14.12
N PHE A 408 -16.50 2.34 -14.08
CA PHE A 408 -17.08 1.52 -15.14
C PHE A 408 -18.62 1.46 -15.06
N ASN A 409 -19.24 1.96 -13.99
CA ASN A 409 -20.67 1.94 -13.81
C ASN A 409 -21.29 3.24 -14.34
N PRO A 410 -22.18 3.21 -15.36
CA PRO A 410 -22.88 4.41 -15.85
C PRO A 410 -23.68 5.09 -14.74
N ARG A 411 -24.03 4.37 -13.69
CA ARG A 411 -24.70 4.92 -12.53
C ARG A 411 -23.84 5.92 -11.74
N ALA A 412 -22.53 5.73 -11.73
CA ALA A 412 -21.61 6.69 -11.11
C ALA A 412 -21.83 8.07 -11.72
N TRP A 413 -21.93 8.19 -13.06
CA TRP A 413 -22.20 9.45 -13.74
C TRP A 413 -23.41 10.21 -13.17
N THR A 414 -24.54 9.52 -12.96
CA THR A 414 -25.75 10.15 -12.40
C THR A 414 -25.44 10.74 -11.02
N VAL A 415 -24.71 9.99 -10.18
CA VAL A 415 -24.30 10.46 -8.86
C VAL A 415 -23.36 11.65 -8.97
N PHE A 416 -22.35 11.59 -9.84
CA PHE A 416 -21.43 12.70 -10.14
C PHE A 416 -22.19 13.95 -10.59
N LYS A 417 -23.04 13.86 -11.61
CA LYS A 417 -23.85 14.99 -12.13
C LYS A 417 -24.65 15.64 -11.00
N ARG A 418 -25.33 14.84 -10.17
CA ARG A 418 -26.15 15.36 -9.07
C ARG A 418 -25.32 15.98 -7.96
N GLN A 419 -24.17 15.39 -7.62
CA GLN A 419 -23.26 15.92 -6.60
C GLN A 419 -22.71 17.27 -7.05
N PHE A 420 -22.09 17.33 -8.23
CA PHE A 420 -21.40 18.52 -8.71
C PHE A 420 -22.34 19.62 -9.22
N ASN A 421 -23.64 19.36 -9.40
CA ASN A 421 -24.64 20.41 -9.61
C ASN A 421 -25.14 21.07 -8.31
N LYS A 422 -24.68 20.63 -7.13
CA LYS A 422 -25.08 21.26 -5.87
C LYS A 422 -24.48 22.67 -5.78
N PRO A 423 -25.26 23.72 -5.45
CA PRO A 423 -24.75 25.09 -5.30
C PRO A 423 -23.62 25.21 -4.28
N SER A 424 -23.55 24.29 -3.31
CA SER A 424 -22.52 24.23 -2.27
C SER A 424 -21.15 23.75 -2.77
N LEU A 425 -21.03 23.28 -4.02
CA LEU A 425 -19.80 22.75 -4.60
C LEU A 425 -19.19 23.66 -5.67
N ALA A 426 -19.60 24.92 -5.70
CA ALA A 426 -18.87 25.90 -6.49
C ALA A 426 -17.46 26.13 -5.89
N LEU A 427 -16.48 26.29 -6.79
CA LEU A 427 -15.18 27.01 -6.65
C LEU A 427 -14.00 26.12 -6.24
N LEU A 428 -12.94 25.94 -7.06
CA LEU A 428 -11.84 26.88 -7.37
C LEU A 428 -11.03 26.47 -8.65
N ARG A 429 -10.31 27.40 -9.30
CA ARG A 429 -9.21 27.13 -10.27
C ARG A 429 -7.86 27.52 -9.66
N CYS A 430 -6.83 26.73 -9.97
CA CYS A 430 -5.45 27.14 -9.80
C CYS A 430 -5.01 27.89 -11.06
N ASN A 431 -4.56 29.14 -10.93
CA ASN A 431 -3.87 29.84 -12.01
C ASN A 431 -2.37 29.84 -11.70
N ASP A 432 -1.56 29.56 -12.72
CA ASP A 432 -0.11 29.38 -12.61
C ASP A 432 0.68 30.69 -12.42
N GLU A 433 -0.01 31.83 -12.33
CA GLU A 433 0.62 33.15 -12.21
C GLU A 433 0.36 33.77 -10.82
N THR A 434 1.29 33.50 -9.92
CA THR A 434 1.72 34.33 -8.77
C THR A 434 0.80 34.59 -7.57
N THR A 435 -0.53 34.48 -7.60
CA THR A 435 -1.33 34.76 -6.38
C THR A 435 -2.74 34.17 -6.42
N GLY A 436 -2.96 33.04 -5.73
CA GLY A 436 -4.26 32.72 -5.16
C GLY A 436 -5.25 31.91 -6.01
N GLN A 437 -6.11 31.20 -5.28
CA GLN A 437 -7.18 30.36 -5.81
C GLN A 437 -8.27 31.26 -6.42
N GLN A 438 -8.70 31.00 -7.66
CA GLN A 438 -9.79 31.77 -8.28
C GLN A 438 -11.12 31.03 -8.14
N VAL A 439 -12.12 31.76 -7.66
CA VAL A 439 -13.52 31.36 -7.58
C VAL A 439 -14.11 31.30 -9.01
N LEU A 440 -14.37 30.10 -9.54
CA LEU A 440 -15.11 29.88 -10.80
C LEU A 440 -16.63 30.00 -10.61
N GLY A 441 -17.29 31.01 -11.18
CA GLY A 441 -18.76 31.12 -11.15
C GLY A 441 -19.54 29.90 -11.68
N ASN A 442 -20.82 30.07 -12.03
CA ASN A 442 -21.77 28.99 -12.37
C ASN A 442 -21.43 28.09 -13.61
N GLU A 443 -20.17 27.89 -13.98
CA GLU A 443 -19.76 26.91 -14.99
C GLU A 443 -20.06 25.48 -14.53
N PRO A 444 -20.35 24.54 -15.47
CA PRO A 444 -20.53 23.14 -15.12
C PRO A 444 -19.28 22.61 -14.42
N ILE A 445 -19.46 22.14 -13.18
CA ILE A 445 -18.35 21.80 -12.31
C ILE A 445 -17.62 20.53 -12.78
N ALA A 446 -18.25 19.64 -13.55
CA ALA A 446 -17.62 18.43 -14.05
C ALA A 446 -17.91 18.18 -15.55
N THR A 447 -16.90 17.74 -16.29
CA THR A 447 -17.02 17.28 -17.68
C THR A 447 -17.09 15.76 -17.70
N VAL A 448 -18.02 15.20 -18.46
CA VAL A 448 -18.25 13.76 -18.51
C VAL A 448 -17.78 13.23 -19.85
N HIS A 449 -16.99 12.17 -19.78
CA HIS A 449 -16.41 11.49 -20.92
C HIS A 449 -17.01 10.08 -21.04
N GLY A 450 -17.42 9.74 -22.25
CA GLY A 450 -17.84 8.39 -22.61
C GLY A 450 -16.66 7.42 -22.67
N PRO A 451 -16.93 6.13 -22.89
CA PRO A 451 -15.93 5.09 -22.75
C PRO A 451 -14.82 5.08 -23.80
N THR A 452 -15.04 5.75 -24.92
CA THR A 452 -14.05 5.92 -25.99
C THR A 452 -13.36 7.28 -25.94
N GLU A 453 -13.77 8.17 -25.04
CA GLU A 453 -13.27 9.54 -24.91
C GLU A 453 -12.14 9.60 -23.85
N LEU A 454 -11.20 8.66 -23.93
CA LEU A 454 -10.05 8.59 -23.03
C LEU A 454 -9.03 9.71 -23.34
N PRO A 455 -8.29 10.21 -22.34
CA PRO A 455 -7.24 11.18 -22.58
C PRO A 455 -6.15 10.61 -23.48
N MET A 456 -5.54 11.46 -24.31
CA MET A 456 -4.45 11.02 -25.16
C MET A 456 -3.15 10.99 -24.35
N ARG A 457 -2.53 9.81 -24.24
CA ARG A 457 -1.22 9.65 -23.62
C ARG A 457 -0.13 10.27 -24.50
N THR A 458 0.72 11.07 -23.88
CA THR A 458 1.86 11.73 -24.53
C THR A 458 3.19 11.36 -23.89
N SER A 459 3.19 10.75 -22.70
CA SER A 459 4.39 10.13 -22.14
C SER A 459 4.82 8.93 -23.01
N PRO A 460 6.12 8.57 -23.03
CA PRO A 460 6.57 7.34 -23.65
C PRO A 460 5.78 6.14 -23.14
N GLU A 461 5.60 5.11 -23.97
CA GLU A 461 5.16 3.82 -23.48
C GLU A 461 6.12 3.37 -22.38
N VAL A 462 5.55 2.81 -21.32
CA VAL A 462 6.34 2.22 -20.24
C VAL A 462 7.19 1.13 -20.85
N PRO A 463 8.52 1.19 -20.75
CA PRO A 463 9.31 -0.01 -20.91
C PRO A 463 8.79 -1.01 -19.88
N THR A 464 8.33 -2.18 -20.32
CA THR A 464 8.13 -3.30 -19.42
C THR A 464 9.46 -3.50 -18.68
N VAL A 465 9.42 -3.24 -17.37
CA VAL A 465 10.55 -3.23 -16.42
C VAL A 465 11.50 -2.01 -16.51
N PRO A 466 11.74 -1.27 -15.40
CA PRO A 466 12.93 -0.45 -15.30
C PRO A 466 14.15 -1.38 -15.35
N GLN A 467 15.03 -1.23 -16.35
CA GLN A 467 16.36 -1.84 -16.28
C GLN A 467 17.06 -1.31 -15.02
N GLY A 468 17.08 -2.12 -13.96
CA GLY A 468 17.73 -1.79 -12.68
C GLY A 468 16.90 -1.96 -11.41
N PHE A 469 15.68 -2.51 -11.44
CA PHE A 469 15.04 -2.93 -10.19
C PHE A 469 15.66 -4.24 -9.68
N GLU A 470 16.77 -4.13 -8.95
CA GLU A 470 17.26 -5.22 -8.10
C GLU A 470 16.47 -5.22 -6.80
N LEU A 471 15.86 -6.37 -6.47
CA LEU A 471 15.27 -6.61 -5.16
C LEU A 471 16.29 -6.30 -4.07
N PRO A 472 15.96 -5.54 -3.00
CA PRO A 472 16.86 -5.38 -1.87
C PRO A 472 17.15 -6.77 -1.29
N GLU A 473 18.44 -7.11 -1.17
CA GLU A 473 18.92 -8.38 -0.62
C GLU A 473 18.39 -8.56 0.83
N ARG A 474 17.26 -9.26 1.00
CA ARG A 474 16.71 -9.60 2.32
C ARG A 474 17.14 -11.01 2.72
N ARG A 475 17.98 -11.11 3.77
CA ARG A 475 18.34 -12.39 4.40
C ARG A 475 17.24 -12.83 5.37
N PHE A 476 16.50 -13.88 5.01
CA PHE A 476 15.51 -14.50 5.89
C PHE A 476 16.19 -15.46 6.88
N LYS A 477 15.78 -15.40 8.17
CA LYS A 477 16.04 -16.46 9.15
C LYS A 477 14.76 -17.27 9.34
N VAL A 478 14.72 -18.48 8.78
CA VAL A 478 13.59 -19.42 8.95
C VAL A 478 13.74 -20.18 10.28
N PRO A 479 12.73 -20.21 11.18
CA PRO A 479 12.73 -21.06 12.36
C PRO A 479 12.31 -22.50 12.02
N ALA A 480 13.00 -23.48 12.60
CA ALA A 480 12.83 -24.90 12.30
C ALA A 480 11.69 -25.56 13.10
N SER A 481 10.66 -26.08 12.43
CA SER A 481 9.88 -27.26 12.88
C SER A 481 8.94 -27.81 11.79
N ILE A 482 8.59 -29.11 11.72
CA ILE A 482 9.31 -30.25 11.09
C ILE A 482 8.31 -30.93 10.14
N ILE A 483 8.62 -31.07 8.84
CA ILE A 483 7.99 -32.04 7.93
C ILE A 483 8.78 -33.35 8.03
N PRO A 484 8.16 -34.54 8.06
CA PRO A 484 8.92 -35.80 8.09
C PRO A 484 9.78 -35.97 6.83
N GLU A 485 11.07 -36.15 7.03
CA GLU A 485 12.14 -36.13 6.02
C GLU A 485 11.88 -37.04 4.81
N ARG A 486 11.25 -38.20 5.03
CA ARG A 486 10.98 -39.20 3.99
C ARG A 486 10.02 -38.70 2.90
N GLN A 487 8.98 -37.98 3.28
CA GLN A 487 7.89 -37.59 2.38
C GLN A 487 8.28 -36.33 1.58
N MET A 488 9.03 -35.44 2.21
CA MET A 488 9.67 -34.29 1.55
C MET A 488 10.64 -34.75 0.45
N LEU A 489 11.41 -35.82 0.70
CA LEU A 489 12.37 -36.36 -0.27
C LEU A 489 11.70 -37.02 -1.49
N GLU A 490 10.61 -37.77 -1.29
CA GLU A 490 9.92 -38.47 -2.39
C GLU A 490 9.30 -37.48 -3.39
N MET A 491 8.75 -36.36 -2.90
CA MET A 491 8.12 -35.32 -3.73
C MET A 491 9.16 -34.47 -4.48
N LEU A 492 10.28 -34.14 -3.83
CA LEU A 492 11.40 -33.44 -4.47
C LEU A 492 12.02 -34.25 -5.64
N LEU A 493 12.01 -35.58 -5.53
CA LEU A 493 12.56 -36.48 -6.56
C LEU A 493 11.62 -36.71 -7.76
N GLU A 494 10.31 -36.47 -7.62
CA GLU A 494 9.35 -36.57 -8.73
C GLU A 494 9.22 -35.25 -9.51
N LEU A 495 9.20 -34.11 -8.80
CA LEU A 495 8.95 -32.79 -9.40
C LEU A 495 10.16 -32.19 -10.13
N SER A 496 11.38 -32.55 -9.74
CA SER A 496 12.60 -31.94 -10.28
C SER A 496 13.11 -32.60 -11.57
N GLY A 497 12.44 -33.66 -12.07
CA GLY A 497 12.85 -34.38 -13.28
C GLY A 497 14.22 -35.07 -13.21
N TYR A 498 14.95 -34.98 -12.10
CA TYR A 498 16.26 -35.63 -11.95
C TYR A 498 16.10 -37.16 -11.90
N MET A 499 16.60 -37.85 -12.92
CA MET A 499 17.05 -39.23 -12.76
C MET A 499 18.26 -39.22 -11.83
N ALA A 500 18.05 -39.52 -10.55
CA ALA A 500 19.16 -39.80 -9.66
C ALA A 500 20.00 -40.94 -10.27
N TRP A 501 21.28 -40.67 -10.52
CA TRP A 501 22.23 -41.66 -11.02
C TRP A 501 22.39 -42.78 -9.98
N CYS A 502 21.60 -43.84 -10.14
CA CYS A 502 22.02 -45.16 -9.74
C CYS A 502 23.06 -45.61 -10.78
N CYS A 503 24.29 -45.93 -10.36
CA CYS A 503 25.35 -46.41 -11.26
C CYS A 503 25.06 -47.79 -11.90
N GLY A 504 23.81 -48.19 -12.06
CA GLY A 504 23.39 -49.43 -12.74
C GLY A 504 23.79 -50.74 -12.04
N TYR A 505 24.58 -50.72 -10.96
CA TYR A 505 25.14 -51.94 -10.37
C TYR A 505 24.20 -52.68 -9.43
N ALA A 506 23.11 -52.05 -9.00
CA ALA A 506 22.12 -52.67 -8.13
C ALA A 506 20.97 -53.22 -8.97
N ASN A 507 21.14 -54.41 -9.55
CA ASN A 507 19.99 -55.19 -10.02
C ASN A 507 20.19 -56.71 -9.96
N ARG A 508 21.12 -57.23 -9.13
CA ARG A 508 21.16 -58.66 -8.75
C ARG A 508 21.97 -58.87 -7.48
N MET A 509 21.37 -59.55 -6.51
CA MET A 509 22.14 -60.18 -5.43
C MET A 509 22.90 -61.42 -5.96
N PRO A 510 23.95 -61.90 -5.27
CA PRO A 510 24.72 -63.07 -5.70
C PRO A 510 23.89 -64.37 -5.84
N ASP A 511 22.73 -64.46 -5.18
CA ASP A 511 21.80 -65.58 -5.27
C ASP A 511 20.79 -65.47 -6.43
N GLY A 512 20.90 -64.43 -7.26
CA GLY A 512 20.05 -64.20 -8.42
C GLY A 512 18.71 -63.55 -8.11
N SER A 513 18.40 -63.24 -6.85
CA SER A 513 17.19 -62.50 -6.49
C SER A 513 17.28 -61.01 -6.86
N ILE A 514 16.16 -60.44 -7.32
CA ILE A 514 16.04 -59.03 -7.67
C ILE A 514 15.50 -58.28 -6.46
N ILE A 515 16.32 -57.41 -5.87
CA ILE A 515 15.87 -56.48 -4.83
C ILE A 515 15.26 -55.26 -5.51
N ARG A 516 13.94 -55.10 -5.40
CA ARG A 516 13.27 -53.84 -5.70
C ARG A 516 13.19 -53.02 -4.41
N THR A 517 14.30 -52.40 -4.02
CA THR A 517 14.25 -51.38 -2.96
C THR A 517 14.01 -50.03 -3.59
N THR A 518 12.86 -49.46 -3.25
CA THR A 518 12.57 -48.05 -3.42
C THR A 518 13.69 -47.20 -2.81
N ARG A 519 14.42 -46.50 -3.69
CA ARG A 519 15.10 -45.21 -3.51
C ARG A 519 15.40 -44.78 -2.05
N ASN A 520 16.37 -45.42 -1.40
CA ASN A 520 17.00 -44.86 -0.20
C ASN A 520 18.33 -44.21 -0.60
N PHE A 521 18.30 -42.92 -0.97
CA PHE A 521 19.52 -42.12 -0.99
C PHE A 521 19.80 -41.64 0.43
N HIS A 522 21.04 -41.77 0.87
CA HIS A 522 21.46 -41.30 2.18
C HIS A 522 22.15 -39.96 2.00
N LEU A 523 21.75 -38.97 2.79
CA LEU A 523 22.54 -37.77 2.97
C LEU A 523 23.84 -38.16 3.68
N ASP A 524 24.94 -37.59 3.24
CA ASP A 524 26.25 -37.80 3.85
C ASP A 524 26.23 -37.36 5.33
N HIS A 525 26.37 -38.31 6.24
CA HIS A 525 26.28 -38.10 7.69
C HIS A 525 27.63 -38.37 8.36
N ILE A 526 28.63 -37.51 8.11
CA ILE A 526 29.79 -37.43 9.00
C ILE A 526 30.10 -35.96 9.27
N ALA A 527 30.08 -35.58 10.55
CA ALA A 527 30.75 -34.38 11.03
C ALA A 527 32.26 -34.60 10.88
N PRO A 528 33.01 -33.75 10.16
CA PRO A 528 34.43 -33.97 9.96
C PRO A 528 35.13 -33.92 11.33
N ARG A 529 35.75 -35.03 11.74
CA ARG A 529 36.81 -34.97 12.75
C ARG A 529 38.10 -34.58 12.02
N SER A 530 38.30 -33.29 11.78
CA SER A 530 39.66 -32.82 11.52
C SER A 530 40.47 -32.99 12.82
N ARG A 531 41.73 -33.39 12.68
CA ARG A 531 42.67 -33.52 13.81
C ARG A 531 43.01 -32.16 14.44
N GLU A 532 42.62 -31.07 13.77
CA GLU A 532 42.76 -29.69 14.23
C GLU A 532 41.43 -28.97 13.95
N GLY A 533 40.77 -28.49 15.01
CA GLY A 533 39.32 -28.28 15.04
C GLY A 533 38.74 -27.19 14.14
N THR A 534 37.40 -27.30 14.00
CA THR A 534 36.37 -26.34 13.52
C THR A 534 35.82 -26.52 12.09
N SER A 535 34.55 -26.96 12.02
CA SER A 535 33.39 -26.32 11.37
C SER A 535 32.43 -27.29 10.65
N ASN A 536 31.14 -27.13 10.94
CA ASN A 536 29.99 -27.78 10.30
C ASN A 536 29.57 -26.96 9.07
N GLU A 537 30.14 -27.23 7.90
CA GLU A 537 29.67 -26.61 6.66
C GLU A 537 28.65 -27.51 5.95
N ILE A 538 27.38 -27.08 5.95
CA ILE A 538 26.26 -27.73 5.26
C ILE A 538 26.47 -27.80 3.74
N GLN A 539 27.30 -26.92 3.19
CA GLN A 539 27.56 -26.76 1.75
C GLN A 539 28.34 -27.94 1.13
N ASN A 540 28.87 -28.85 1.95
CA ASN A 540 29.65 -30.01 1.53
C ASN A 540 28.87 -31.34 1.60
N ARG A 541 27.54 -31.33 1.48
CA ARG A 541 26.73 -32.57 1.51
C ARG A 541 26.08 -32.86 0.17
N ALA A 542 26.13 -34.12 -0.26
CA ALA A 542 25.46 -34.60 -1.47
C ALA A 542 24.71 -35.92 -1.18
N PRO A 543 23.55 -36.17 -1.81
CA PRO A 543 22.83 -37.43 -1.68
C PRO A 543 23.56 -38.55 -2.43
N MET A 544 23.87 -39.65 -1.74
CA MET A 544 24.55 -40.82 -2.31
C MET A 544 23.74 -42.10 -2.12
N CYS A 545 23.93 -43.09 -3.00
CA CYS A 545 23.33 -44.41 -2.77
C CYS A 545 24.00 -45.12 -1.56
N PRO A 546 23.32 -46.08 -0.91
CA PRO A 546 23.83 -46.70 0.32
C PRO A 546 25.18 -47.39 0.12
N TYR A 547 25.40 -48.02 -1.04
CA TYR A 547 26.66 -48.69 -1.37
C TYR A 547 27.84 -47.71 -1.44
N HIS A 548 27.69 -46.58 -2.14
CA HIS A 548 28.75 -45.59 -2.29
C HIS A 548 28.98 -44.80 -0.99
N ASN A 549 27.93 -44.54 -0.22
CA ASN A 549 28.05 -43.92 1.09
C ASN A 549 28.87 -44.80 2.06
N ILE A 550 28.63 -46.12 2.06
CA ILE A 550 29.43 -47.08 2.84
C ILE A 550 30.89 -47.15 2.35
N ARG A 551 31.12 -47.15 1.03
CA ARG A 551 32.46 -47.25 0.45
C ARG A 551 33.32 -46.02 0.75
N LYS A 552 32.72 -44.84 0.70
CA LYS A 552 33.34 -43.58 1.14
C LYS A 552 33.67 -43.62 2.64
N ASN A 553 32.71 -44.04 3.47
CA ASN A 553 32.88 -44.13 4.93
C ASN A 553 34.00 -45.08 5.35
N ASN A 554 34.14 -46.23 4.68
CA ASN A 554 35.19 -47.20 4.98
C ASN A 554 36.58 -46.76 4.54
N ARG A 555 36.71 -45.73 3.71
CA ARG A 555 37.99 -45.21 3.19
C ARG A 555 38.42 -43.87 3.82
N GLN A 556 37.60 -43.25 4.68
CA GLN A 556 37.89 -41.97 5.35
C GLN A 556 38.50 -40.89 4.43
N ILE A 557 37.95 -40.73 3.23
CA ILE A 557 38.37 -39.71 2.24
C ILE A 557 37.39 -38.53 2.22
N ALA A 558 37.92 -37.32 2.03
CA ALA A 558 37.13 -36.09 1.96
C ALA A 558 36.28 -36.03 0.67
N LEU A 559 35.11 -35.38 0.73
CA LEU A 559 34.15 -35.35 -0.39
C LEU A 559 34.74 -34.66 -1.65
N SER A 560 35.57 -33.63 -1.47
CA SER A 560 36.28 -32.95 -2.57
C SER A 560 37.26 -33.88 -3.29
N GLN A 561 37.96 -34.73 -2.54
CA GLN A 561 38.93 -35.70 -3.07
C GLN A 561 38.22 -36.84 -3.83
N TYR A 562 37.07 -37.30 -3.32
CA TYR A 562 36.23 -38.28 -3.99
C TYR A 562 35.56 -37.72 -5.26
N ARG A 563 35.18 -36.44 -5.27
CA ARG A 563 34.68 -35.72 -6.45
C ARG A 563 35.75 -35.56 -7.52
N GLN A 564 36.99 -35.28 -7.14
CA GLN A 564 38.14 -35.18 -8.06
C GLN A 564 38.41 -36.54 -8.73
N GLU A 565 38.36 -37.65 -8.00
CA GLU A 565 38.56 -39.00 -8.57
C GLU A 565 37.46 -39.40 -9.57
N ILE A 566 36.22 -38.92 -9.39
CA ILE A 566 35.10 -39.14 -10.32
C ILE A 566 35.22 -38.21 -11.54
N ALA A 567 35.65 -36.96 -11.34
CA ALA A 567 35.93 -36.03 -12.44
C ALA A 567 37.10 -36.51 -13.32
N ASP A 568 38.16 -37.05 -12.71
CA ASP A 568 39.31 -37.65 -13.40
C ASP A 568 38.94 -38.96 -14.13
N ALA A 569 37.82 -39.59 -13.74
CA ALA A 569 37.21 -40.75 -14.43
C ALA A 569 36.31 -40.35 -15.62
N GLY A 570 36.11 -39.05 -15.88
CA GLY A 570 35.54 -38.52 -17.13
C GLY A 570 34.02 -38.27 -17.17
N GLU A 571 33.32 -38.21 -16.04
CA GLU A 571 31.86 -38.04 -16.00
C GLU A 571 31.47 -36.67 -15.35
N MET A 572 31.17 -35.67 -16.21
CA MET A 572 30.82 -34.22 -16.01
C MET A 572 29.69 -33.90 -14.99
N MET A 573 29.30 -32.66 -14.60
CA MET A 573 29.74 -31.25 -14.42
C MET A 573 28.41 -30.50 -14.11
N VAL A 574 28.30 -29.64 -13.08
CA VAL A 574 27.10 -28.80 -12.88
C VAL A 574 27.52 -27.34 -12.72
N ASN A 575 27.06 -26.52 -13.67
CA ASN A 575 27.32 -25.09 -13.77
C ASN A 575 26.00 -24.31 -13.61
N SER A 576 25.81 -23.68 -12.44
CA SER A 576 24.94 -22.50 -12.16
C SER A 576 23.80 -22.66 -11.14
N VAL A 577 23.47 -21.52 -10.53
CA VAL A 577 22.62 -21.31 -9.34
C VAL A 577 21.11 -21.40 -9.65
N ASN A 578 20.71 -21.42 -10.91
CA ASN A 578 19.29 -21.51 -11.31
C ASN A 578 18.62 -22.85 -10.97
N ASP A 579 19.40 -23.91 -10.77
CA ASP A 579 18.85 -25.23 -10.40
C ASP A 579 18.39 -25.32 -8.93
N LEU A 580 18.79 -24.37 -8.08
CA LEU A 580 18.36 -24.29 -6.68
C LEU A 580 16.98 -23.61 -6.52
N ILE A 581 16.62 -22.69 -7.42
CA ILE A 581 15.37 -21.92 -7.35
C ILE A 581 14.15 -22.79 -7.70
N ASN A 582 14.32 -23.77 -8.60
CA ASN A 582 13.27 -24.72 -8.96
C ASN A 582 12.91 -25.71 -7.84
N LEU A 583 13.78 -25.85 -6.82
CA LEU A 583 13.57 -26.77 -5.70
C LEU A 583 12.54 -26.23 -4.69
N ASP A 584 12.54 -24.92 -4.45
CA ASP A 584 11.60 -24.27 -3.52
C ASP A 584 10.18 -24.21 -4.09
N TYR A 585 10.05 -24.01 -5.41
CA TYR A 585 8.76 -23.99 -6.10
C TYR A 585 8.07 -25.36 -6.11
N ALA A 586 8.85 -26.43 -6.29
CA ALA A 586 8.37 -27.80 -6.19
C ALA A 586 7.90 -28.17 -4.77
N LEU A 587 8.56 -27.63 -3.73
CA LEU A 587 8.20 -27.89 -2.34
C LEU A 587 6.83 -27.28 -1.97
N ALA A 588 6.51 -26.10 -2.51
CA ALA A 588 5.26 -25.40 -2.22
C ALA A 588 4.03 -26.13 -2.77
N ARG A 589 4.10 -26.61 -4.03
CA ARG A 589 3.05 -27.40 -4.71
C ARG A 589 2.73 -28.72 -4.01
N ALA A 590 3.75 -29.33 -3.42
CA ALA A 590 3.66 -30.61 -2.73
C ALA A 590 2.75 -30.53 -1.48
N MET A 591 2.89 -29.44 -0.71
CA MET A 591 2.17 -29.27 0.56
C MET A 591 0.67 -28.99 0.37
N GLU A 592 0.31 -28.37 -0.74
CA GLU A 592 -1.07 -28.02 -1.10
C GLU A 592 -1.95 -29.24 -1.40
N MET A 593 -1.43 -30.20 -2.17
CA MET A 593 -2.15 -31.44 -2.51
C MET A 593 -2.46 -32.30 -1.28
N TYR A 594 -1.63 -32.22 -0.24
CA TYR A 594 -1.81 -32.96 1.01
C TYR A 594 -2.97 -32.40 1.86
N GLY A 595 -3.23 -31.09 1.80
CA GLY A 595 -4.33 -30.43 2.49
C GLY A 595 -5.70 -30.79 1.91
N GLN A 596 -5.80 -30.84 0.58
CA GLN A 596 -7.05 -31.19 -0.12
C GLN A 596 -7.49 -32.65 0.13
N ALA A 597 -6.53 -33.58 0.22
CA ALA A 597 -6.80 -34.99 0.51
C ALA A 597 -7.27 -35.27 1.96
N TYR A 598 -6.96 -34.37 2.90
CA TYR A 598 -7.38 -34.49 4.30
C TYR A 598 -8.83 -33.98 4.51
N ALA A 599 -9.23 -32.93 3.80
CA ALA A 599 -10.59 -32.39 3.82
C ALA A 599 -11.62 -33.38 3.22
N ALA A 600 -11.26 -34.07 2.13
CA ALA A 600 -12.10 -35.09 1.51
C ALA A 600 -12.33 -36.32 2.41
N ARG A 601 -11.44 -36.62 3.37
CA ARG A 601 -11.57 -37.76 4.28
C ARG A 601 -12.45 -37.48 5.51
N THR A 602 -12.82 -36.23 5.79
CA THR A 602 -13.55 -35.84 7.00
C THR A 602 -14.99 -35.43 6.75
N ALA A 603 -15.35 -35.02 5.54
CA ALA A 603 -16.73 -34.98 5.06
C ALA A 603 -17.07 -36.36 4.45
N GLY A 604 -17.53 -37.29 5.29
CA GLY A 604 -17.68 -38.69 4.89
C GLY A 604 -18.63 -38.91 3.72
N ASP A 605 -18.05 -39.12 2.54
CA ASP A 605 -18.53 -39.95 1.43
C ASP A 605 -17.33 -40.67 0.79
#